data_AF-A0AAD8Y8C8-F1
#
_entry.id   AF-A0AAD8Y8C8-F1
#
_cell.length_a   1.000
_cell.length_b   1.000
_cell.length_c   1.000
_cell.angle_alpha   90.00
_cell.angle_beta   90.00
_cell.angle_gamma   90.00
#
_symmetry.space_group_name_H-M   'P 1'
#
loop_
_entity.id
_entity.type
_entity.pdbx_description
1 polymer ?
#
loop_
_entity_poly.entity_id
_entity_poly.type
_entity_poly.pdbx_seq_one_letter_code
_entity_poly.pdbx_strand_id
1 'polypeptide(L)'
;MKRVPLRQLLLCTASSSSTFSSIRSSASAFVSTTSRVNLPKTTSHQIHSSTKIMASNKNLVVDPFCFRQFNEHDSSAGYQGTVFNVSIEKFEQVVNERFDPSNLQDGYAPFCKHIFIENDFTDARVCVLPITKENEHCLRSKYEARNGKELPILSRYFDKELLLKGKDESEVFPVAKYLDLILYSREQIIKENAAMGKEAATTEEGEAETAPWGIVSIKAQDIPKELPMTPITAMRNALGKDHGGSGVPIDREKYMEAHEYWKDHATVT
;
A
#
# COMPACT_ATOMS: atom_id res chain seq x y z
N MET A 1 -3.69 54.61 20.74
CA MET A 1 -4.50 53.94 21.80
C MET A 1 -4.76 52.51 21.35
N LYS A 2 -4.51 51.41 22.05
CA LYS A 2 -3.84 51.06 23.31
C LYS A 2 -3.38 49.59 23.12
N ARG A 3 -2.14 49.24 23.48
CA ARG A 3 -1.70 47.85 23.70
C ARG A 3 -2.07 47.44 25.12
N VAL A 4 -2.65 46.26 25.34
CA VAL A 4 -2.58 45.45 26.59
C VAL A 4 -3.06 44.00 26.29
N PRO A 5 -2.76 42.95 27.11
CA PRO A 5 -1.89 41.84 26.69
C PRO A 5 -2.40 40.43 27.07
N LEU A 6 -1.52 39.44 26.87
CA LEU A 6 -1.50 38.06 27.40
C LEU A 6 -2.10 37.90 28.82
N ARG A 7 -2.84 36.79 29.00
CA ARG A 7 -2.96 36.08 30.28
C ARG A 7 -2.85 34.56 30.07
N GLN A 8 -1.77 34.00 30.60
CA GLN A 8 -1.69 32.63 31.15
C GLN A 8 -2.66 32.52 32.34
N LEU A 9 -3.26 31.34 32.55
CA LEU A 9 -3.44 30.79 33.90
C LEU A 9 -3.75 29.27 33.90
N LEU A 10 -2.92 28.54 34.67
CA LEU A 10 -3.14 27.33 35.50
C LEU A 10 -3.73 26.05 34.86
N LEU A 11 -2.99 24.93 34.79
CA LEU A 11 -2.65 23.95 35.85
C LEU A 11 -3.87 23.42 36.64
N CYS A 12 -4.19 22.14 36.40
CA CYS A 12 -4.78 21.26 37.41
C CYS A 12 -4.18 19.86 37.29
N THR A 13 -3.65 19.40 38.42
CA THR A 13 -2.99 18.11 38.70
C THR A 13 -4.01 17.01 38.94
N ALA A 14 -3.70 15.76 38.57
CA ALA A 14 -4.23 14.58 39.25
C ALA A 14 -3.21 13.44 39.22
N SER A 15 -2.67 13.16 40.41
CA SER A 15 -1.93 11.98 40.79
C SER A 15 -2.88 10.86 41.21
N SER A 16 -2.61 9.61 40.85
CA SER A 16 -2.80 8.49 41.77
C SER A 16 -1.94 7.28 41.37
N SER A 17 -1.20 6.85 42.38
CA SER A 17 -0.32 5.70 42.48
C SER A 17 -1.09 4.43 42.84
N SER A 18 -0.65 3.27 42.36
CA SER A 18 -0.68 2.05 43.16
C SER A 18 0.47 1.11 42.80
N THR A 19 1.22 0.79 43.84
CA THR A 19 2.32 -0.17 43.99
C THR A 19 1.82 -1.61 43.95
N PHE A 20 2.61 -2.56 43.44
CA PHE A 20 2.70 -3.89 44.06
C PHE A 20 4.09 -4.53 43.91
N SER A 21 4.43 -5.29 44.94
CA SER A 21 5.74 -5.73 45.40
C SER A 21 6.32 -6.96 44.69
N SER A 22 7.65 -6.98 44.65
CA SER A 22 8.59 -8.09 44.49
C SER A 22 8.25 -9.37 45.25
N ILE A 23 8.53 -10.54 44.65
CA ILE A 23 9.09 -11.73 45.33
C ILE A 23 10.11 -12.44 44.40
N ARG A 24 11.35 -12.57 44.87
CA ARG A 24 12.37 -13.52 44.39
C ARG A 24 12.13 -14.89 45.01
N SER A 25 12.45 -15.96 44.29
CA SER A 25 12.98 -17.18 44.92
C SER A 25 13.93 -17.92 43.99
N SER A 26 15.03 -18.36 44.59
CA SER A 26 16.15 -19.12 44.01
C SER A 26 16.12 -20.56 44.54
N ALA A 27 17.09 -21.38 44.07
CA ALA A 27 17.49 -22.71 44.55
C ALA A 27 16.80 -23.90 43.84
N SER A 28 17.43 -25.03 43.56
CA SER A 28 18.82 -25.48 43.60
C SER A 28 18.91 -26.80 42.83
N ALA A 29 20.11 -27.14 42.37
CA ALA A 29 20.46 -28.41 41.76
C ALA A 29 20.27 -29.61 42.71
N PHE A 30 19.96 -30.78 42.14
CA PHE A 30 20.18 -32.08 42.76
C PHE A 30 20.77 -33.06 41.73
N VAL A 31 21.90 -33.66 42.11
CA VAL A 31 22.60 -34.75 41.42
C VAL A 31 22.07 -36.06 41.98
N SER A 32 21.78 -37.06 41.14
CA SER A 32 21.96 -38.46 41.53
C SER A 32 22.15 -39.38 40.32
N THR A 33 23.23 -40.15 40.44
CA THR A 33 23.82 -41.18 39.60
C THR A 33 22.88 -42.37 39.33
N THR A 34 22.99 -43.02 38.15
CA THR A 34 23.09 -44.49 38.04
C THR A 34 23.43 -44.97 36.61
N SER A 35 24.48 -45.80 36.57
CA SER A 35 24.63 -47.03 35.77
C SER A 35 24.73 -46.97 34.22
N ARG A 36 25.96 -47.21 33.74
CA ARG A 36 26.29 -47.57 32.35
C ARG A 36 25.78 -48.97 32.00
N VAL A 37 25.14 -49.09 30.84
CA VAL A 37 25.18 -50.30 29.99
C VAL A 37 25.50 -49.85 28.57
N ASN A 38 26.63 -50.30 28.03
CA ASN A 38 27.07 -50.07 26.65
C ASN A 38 26.53 -51.18 25.75
N LEU A 39 26.00 -50.82 24.57
CA LEU A 39 26.15 -51.48 23.24
C LEU A 39 25.08 -50.88 22.27
N PRO A 40 25.26 -50.90 20.94
CA PRO A 40 26.42 -50.54 20.11
C PRO A 40 26.14 -49.24 19.30
N LYS A 41 27.20 -48.66 18.72
CA LYS A 41 27.12 -47.46 17.87
C LYS A 41 26.33 -47.74 16.58
N THR A 42 25.17 -47.11 16.44
CA THR A 42 24.53 -46.84 15.15
C THR A 42 24.60 -45.34 14.89
N THR A 43 25.35 -44.98 13.85
CA THR A 43 25.50 -43.62 13.35
C THR A 43 24.15 -43.16 12.80
N SER A 44 23.31 -42.56 13.65
CA SER A 44 22.18 -41.77 13.19
C SER A 44 22.74 -40.48 12.60
N HIS A 45 22.91 -40.46 11.28
CA HIS A 45 22.98 -39.20 10.56
C HIS A 45 21.63 -38.51 10.77
N GLN A 46 21.55 -37.62 11.76
CA GLN A 46 20.58 -36.54 11.74
C GLN A 46 20.89 -35.71 10.50
N ILE A 47 20.22 -36.04 9.40
CA ILE A 47 20.03 -35.13 8.29
C ILE A 47 19.19 -34.00 8.90
N HIS A 48 19.86 -32.97 9.42
CA HIS A 48 19.27 -31.64 9.43
C HIS A 48 19.04 -31.33 7.96
N SER A 49 17.85 -31.67 7.48
CA SER A 49 17.31 -31.11 6.25
C SER A 49 17.07 -29.65 6.57
N SER A 50 18.13 -28.87 6.49
CA SER A 50 18.05 -27.44 6.24
C SER A 50 17.29 -27.34 4.93
N THR A 51 15.97 -27.23 5.02
CA THR A 51 15.14 -26.84 3.89
C THR A 51 15.57 -25.43 3.57
N LYS A 52 16.63 -25.32 2.77
CA LYS A 52 16.97 -24.12 2.05
C LYS A 52 15.71 -23.82 1.27
N ILE A 53 14.91 -22.87 1.74
CA ILE A 53 13.81 -22.33 0.95
C ILE A 53 14.50 -21.88 -0.32
N MET A 54 14.31 -22.64 -1.39
CA MET A 54 14.75 -22.22 -2.72
C MET A 54 14.08 -20.88 -2.90
N ALA A 55 14.88 -19.83 -3.13
CA ALA A 55 14.36 -18.52 -3.50
C ALA A 55 13.38 -18.76 -4.64
N SER A 56 12.09 -18.66 -4.32
CA SER A 56 11.04 -18.73 -5.32
C SER A 56 11.32 -17.56 -6.24
N ASN A 57 11.61 -17.82 -7.52
CA ASN A 57 11.75 -16.77 -8.51
C ASN A 57 10.37 -16.09 -8.65
N LYS A 58 10.15 -15.04 -7.86
CA LYS A 58 8.92 -14.25 -7.88
C LYS A 58 8.81 -13.56 -9.24
N ASN A 59 7.59 -13.55 -9.79
CA ASN A 59 7.27 -12.77 -10.98
C ASN A 59 6.90 -11.32 -10.63
N LEU A 60 6.24 -11.16 -9.48
CA LEU A 60 5.77 -9.90 -8.94
C LEU A 60 6.44 -9.63 -7.59
N VAL A 61 6.96 -8.42 -7.40
CA VAL A 61 7.39 -7.93 -6.08
C VAL A 61 6.79 -6.57 -5.83
N VAL A 62 6.46 -6.24 -4.58
CA VAL A 62 5.99 -4.90 -4.21
C VAL A 62 7.19 -3.96 -4.27
N ASP A 63 7.11 -2.96 -5.15
CA ASP A 63 8.16 -1.95 -5.23
C ASP A 63 8.15 -1.07 -3.97
N PRO A 64 9.31 -0.60 -3.45
CA PRO A 64 9.37 0.28 -2.30
C PRO A 64 8.49 1.54 -2.41
N PHE A 65 8.22 2.03 -3.61
CA PHE A 65 7.27 3.11 -3.84
C PHE A 65 5.85 2.78 -3.38
N CYS A 66 5.46 1.51 -3.46
CA CYS A 66 4.15 0.99 -3.06
C CYS A 66 4.06 0.65 -1.56
N PHE A 67 5.16 0.66 -0.80
CA PHE A 67 5.15 0.37 0.65
C PHE A 67 4.25 1.31 1.46
N ARG A 68 3.99 2.53 0.97
CA ARG A 68 2.97 3.44 1.55
C ARG A 68 1.55 2.85 1.60
N GLN A 69 1.28 1.77 0.86
CA GLN A 69 0.00 1.08 0.89
C GLN A 69 -0.03 -0.04 1.94
N PHE A 70 1.03 -0.30 2.69
CA PHE A 70 1.08 -1.41 3.65
C PHE A 70 1.32 -0.88 5.06
N ASN A 71 0.46 -1.27 6.00
CA ASN A 71 0.47 -0.75 7.37
C ASN A 71 1.77 -1.10 8.13
N GLU A 72 2.49 -2.13 7.70
CA GLU A 72 3.77 -2.52 8.29
C GLU A 72 4.92 -1.54 8.02
N HIS A 73 4.72 -0.53 7.16
CA HIS A 73 5.75 0.46 6.83
C HIS A 73 5.32 1.88 7.25
N ASP A 74 6.23 2.62 7.88
CA ASP A 74 5.97 3.99 8.39
C ASP A 74 5.50 4.97 7.30
N SER A 75 5.87 4.72 6.04
CA SER A 75 5.43 5.52 4.89
C SER A 75 3.94 5.43 4.60
N SER A 76 3.22 4.51 5.25
CA SER A 76 1.76 4.42 5.16
C SER A 76 1.05 5.50 5.98
N ALA A 77 1.73 6.09 6.97
CA ALA A 77 1.17 7.16 7.77
C ALA A 77 0.78 8.35 6.90
N GLY A 78 -0.52 8.68 6.89
CA GLY A 78 -1.06 9.79 6.11
C GLY A 78 -1.29 9.48 4.63
N TYR A 79 -1.09 8.24 4.17
CA TYR A 79 -1.51 7.83 2.83
C TYR A 79 -3.03 7.90 2.73
N GLN A 80 -3.53 8.64 1.73
CA GLN A 80 -4.97 8.88 1.56
C GLN A 80 -5.69 7.75 0.81
N GLY A 81 -4.95 6.78 0.28
CA GLY A 81 -5.51 5.63 -0.43
C GLY A 81 -5.69 4.40 0.48
N THR A 82 -5.93 3.25 -0.15
CA THR A 82 -6.04 1.96 0.55
C THR A 82 -4.72 1.59 1.23
N VAL A 83 -4.80 1.37 2.55
CA VAL A 83 -3.72 0.79 3.37
C VAL A 83 -4.11 -0.64 3.74
N PHE A 84 -3.27 -1.59 3.38
CA PHE A 84 -3.44 -3.02 3.59
C PHE A 84 -2.92 -3.43 4.98
N ASN A 85 -3.71 -4.26 5.66
CA ASN A 85 -3.35 -4.87 6.95
C ASN A 85 -2.63 -6.22 6.82
N VAL A 86 -2.40 -6.70 5.59
CA VAL A 86 -1.61 -7.89 5.28
C VAL A 86 -0.14 -7.51 5.09
N SER A 87 0.80 -8.39 5.47
CA SER A 87 2.23 -8.15 5.21
C SER A 87 2.55 -8.18 3.72
N ILE A 88 3.60 -7.47 3.30
CA ILE A 88 4.10 -7.48 1.93
C ILE A 88 4.47 -8.91 1.53
N GLU A 89 5.15 -9.66 2.40
CA GLU A 89 5.51 -11.07 2.14
C GLU A 89 4.27 -11.92 1.82
N LYS A 90 3.22 -11.80 2.63
CA LYS A 90 1.98 -12.56 2.42
C LYS A 90 1.23 -12.09 1.18
N PHE A 91 1.21 -10.79 0.93
CA PHE A 91 0.62 -10.21 -0.28
C PHE A 91 1.33 -10.75 -1.53
N GLU A 92 2.66 -10.63 -1.58
CA GLU A 92 3.50 -11.16 -2.66
C GLU A 92 3.30 -12.66 -2.87
N GLN A 93 3.23 -13.45 -1.79
CA GLN A 93 2.94 -14.87 -1.89
C GLN A 93 1.64 -15.12 -2.66
N VAL A 94 0.53 -14.50 -2.24
CA VAL A 94 -0.79 -14.73 -2.85
C VAL A 94 -0.84 -14.24 -4.29
N VAL A 95 -0.29 -13.06 -4.60
CA VAL A 95 -0.33 -12.52 -5.96
C VAL A 95 0.57 -13.30 -6.91
N ASN A 96 1.70 -13.86 -6.45
CA ASN A 96 2.55 -14.73 -7.27
C ASN A 96 1.92 -16.11 -7.47
N GLU A 97 1.25 -16.68 -6.47
CA GLU A 97 0.49 -17.93 -6.63
C GLU A 97 -0.63 -17.82 -7.67
N ARG A 98 -1.19 -16.62 -7.84
CA ARG A 98 -2.26 -16.31 -8.81
C ARG A 98 -1.76 -15.68 -10.10
N PHE A 99 -0.44 -15.49 -10.25
CA PHE A 99 0.12 -14.82 -11.42
C PHE A 99 0.01 -15.72 -12.66
N ASP A 100 -0.63 -15.18 -13.70
CA ASP A 100 -0.67 -15.77 -15.04
C ASP A 100 -0.26 -14.69 -16.05
N PRO A 101 0.85 -14.87 -16.79
CA PRO A 101 1.28 -13.95 -17.83
C PRO A 101 0.21 -13.64 -18.89
N SER A 102 -0.73 -14.55 -19.15
CA SER A 102 -1.82 -14.33 -20.12
C SER A 102 -2.86 -13.32 -19.65
N ASN A 103 -2.90 -13.02 -18.34
CA ASN A 103 -3.78 -12.00 -17.74
C ASN A 103 -3.14 -10.60 -17.70
N LEU A 104 -1.91 -10.43 -18.18
CA LEU A 104 -1.27 -9.11 -18.27
C LEU A 104 -2.01 -8.23 -19.27
N GLN A 105 -2.66 -7.19 -18.77
CA GLN A 105 -3.28 -6.16 -19.60
C GLN A 105 -2.33 -4.98 -19.80
N ASP A 106 -2.40 -4.37 -20.99
CA ASP A 106 -1.60 -3.19 -21.31
C ASP A 106 -2.08 -1.99 -20.49
N GLY A 107 -1.13 -1.30 -19.84
CA GLY A 107 -1.35 0.02 -19.27
C GLY A 107 -1.07 1.13 -20.29
N TYR A 108 -0.91 2.35 -19.78
CA TYR A 108 -0.73 3.54 -20.61
C TYR A 108 0.59 3.58 -21.42
N ALA A 109 1.56 2.71 -21.11
CA ALA A 109 2.88 2.65 -21.75
C ALA A 109 3.38 1.19 -21.82
N PRO A 110 4.33 0.84 -22.71
CA PRO A 110 4.79 -0.55 -22.86
C PRO A 110 5.35 -1.19 -21.59
N PHE A 111 5.93 -0.38 -20.68
CA PHE A 111 6.48 -0.83 -19.41
C PHE A 111 5.43 -0.95 -18.29
N CYS A 112 4.21 -0.47 -18.51
CA CYS A 112 3.12 -0.44 -17.53
C CYS A 112 2.13 -1.55 -17.87
N LYS A 113 1.86 -2.45 -16.92
CA LYS A 113 0.87 -3.51 -17.06
C LYS A 113 -0.09 -3.51 -15.89
N HIS A 114 -1.23 -4.16 -16.09
CA HIS A 114 -2.24 -4.38 -15.06
C HIS A 114 -2.52 -5.86 -14.92
N ILE A 115 -2.70 -6.32 -13.68
CA ILE A 115 -3.30 -7.62 -13.37
C ILE A 115 -4.43 -7.38 -12.38
N PHE A 116 -5.58 -7.99 -12.67
CA PHE A 116 -6.75 -7.93 -11.79
C PHE A 116 -6.90 -9.25 -11.06
N ILE A 117 -6.79 -9.21 -9.74
CA ILE A 117 -6.96 -10.40 -8.89
C ILE A 117 -8.19 -10.25 -7.99
N GLU A 118 -8.84 -11.35 -7.65
CA GLU A 118 -9.92 -11.35 -6.65
C GLU A 118 -9.38 -10.95 -5.27
N ASN A 119 -10.15 -10.13 -4.56
CA ASN A 119 -9.82 -9.61 -3.24
C ASN A 119 -10.56 -10.41 -2.14
N ASP A 120 -10.19 -11.69 -2.01
CA ASP A 120 -10.71 -12.63 -1.00
C ASP A 120 -9.73 -12.85 0.17
N PHE A 121 -8.60 -12.13 0.17
CA PHE A 121 -7.51 -12.30 1.14
C PHE A 121 -7.10 -10.99 1.85
N THR A 122 -7.77 -9.88 1.56
CA THR A 122 -7.57 -8.60 2.26
C THR A 122 -8.93 -7.99 2.64
N ASP A 123 -8.90 -6.96 3.49
CA ASP A 123 -10.06 -6.15 3.87
C ASP A 123 -10.15 -4.85 3.06
N ALA A 124 -9.38 -4.73 1.97
CA ALA A 124 -9.32 -3.53 1.15
C ALA A 124 -10.70 -3.12 0.61
N ARG A 125 -11.06 -1.86 0.85
CA ARG A 125 -12.37 -1.31 0.52
C ARG A 125 -12.31 -0.46 -0.74
N VAL A 126 -13.43 -0.36 -1.43
CA VAL A 126 -13.54 0.49 -2.62
C VAL A 126 -13.20 1.94 -2.27
N CYS A 127 -12.31 2.53 -3.05
CA CYS A 127 -11.86 3.92 -2.88
C CYS A 127 -12.52 4.88 -3.88
N VAL A 128 -13.47 4.40 -4.68
CA VAL A 128 -14.27 5.17 -5.61
C VAL A 128 -15.73 4.80 -5.40
N LEU A 129 -16.59 5.80 -5.23
CA LEU A 129 -18.01 5.60 -5.03
C LEU A 129 -18.82 6.31 -6.13
N PRO A 130 -20.00 5.77 -6.49
CA PRO A 130 -20.96 6.49 -7.32
C PRO A 130 -21.49 7.70 -6.56
N ILE A 131 -21.74 8.79 -7.29
CA ILE A 131 -22.41 9.99 -6.79
C ILE A 131 -23.91 9.74 -6.86
N THR A 132 -24.57 9.85 -5.71
CA THR A 132 -26.01 9.72 -5.55
C THR A 132 -26.56 10.95 -4.83
N LYS A 133 -27.88 11.17 -4.89
CA LYS A 133 -28.52 12.30 -4.20
C LYS A 133 -28.27 12.27 -2.68
N GLU A 134 -28.13 11.07 -2.13
CA GLU A 134 -27.93 10.84 -0.71
C GLU A 134 -26.51 11.15 -0.26
N ASN A 135 -25.50 11.04 -1.13
CA ASN A 135 -24.09 11.25 -0.76
C ASN A 135 -23.46 12.50 -1.37
N GLU A 136 -24.08 13.16 -2.36
CA GLU A 136 -23.51 14.32 -3.07
C GLU A 136 -23.05 15.44 -2.13
N HIS A 137 -23.75 15.65 -1.01
CA HIS A 137 -23.39 16.63 0.02
C HIS A 137 -22.06 16.36 0.74
N CYS A 138 -21.54 15.14 0.65
CA CYS A 138 -20.24 14.73 1.17
C CYS A 138 -19.09 15.05 0.21
N LEU A 139 -19.37 15.50 -1.02
CA LEU A 139 -18.32 15.92 -1.95
C LEU A 139 -17.63 17.20 -1.47
N ARG A 140 -16.32 17.26 -1.68
CA ARG A 140 -15.48 18.42 -1.49
C ARG A 140 -14.66 18.68 -2.74
N SER A 141 -14.20 19.92 -2.86
CA SER A 141 -13.31 20.33 -3.93
C SER A 141 -12.19 21.19 -3.38
N LYS A 142 -10.97 20.97 -3.86
CA LYS A 142 -9.77 21.69 -3.41
C LYS A 142 -8.78 21.83 -4.56
N TYR A 143 -8.05 22.94 -4.59
CA TYR A 143 -6.83 23.05 -5.39
C TYR A 143 -5.68 22.41 -4.63
N GLU A 144 -5.07 21.37 -5.21
CA GLU A 144 -4.00 20.62 -4.57
C GLU A 144 -2.93 20.17 -5.57
N ALA A 145 -1.70 20.07 -5.06
CA ALA A 145 -0.55 19.53 -5.77
C ALA A 145 -0.03 18.32 -5.00
N ARG A 146 0.45 17.29 -5.71
CA ARG A 146 0.99 16.08 -5.05
C ARG A 146 2.35 16.34 -4.39
N ASN A 147 3.09 17.32 -4.90
CA ASN A 147 4.35 17.78 -4.35
C ASN A 147 4.61 19.25 -4.76
N GLY A 148 5.62 19.88 -4.18
CA GLY A 148 5.92 21.30 -4.39
C GLY A 148 6.41 21.69 -5.78
N LYS A 149 6.66 20.73 -6.68
CA LYS A 149 7.06 21.00 -8.07
C LYS A 149 5.87 21.00 -9.04
N GLU A 150 4.71 20.51 -8.63
CA GLU A 150 3.53 20.42 -9.49
C GLU A 150 2.64 21.65 -9.37
N LEU A 151 1.95 21.98 -10.46
CA LEU A 151 0.89 22.99 -10.41
C LEU A 151 -0.32 22.42 -9.64
N PRO A 152 -0.92 23.19 -8.72
CA PRO A 152 -2.12 22.76 -8.04
C PRO A 152 -3.30 22.69 -9.02
N ILE A 153 -4.02 21.58 -8.99
CA ILE A 153 -5.18 21.31 -9.85
C ILE A 153 -6.44 21.20 -9.00
N LEU A 154 -7.60 21.50 -9.60
CA LEU A 154 -8.88 21.30 -8.94
C LEU A 154 -9.20 19.80 -8.86
N SER A 155 -9.25 19.27 -7.65
CA SER A 155 -9.72 17.92 -7.34
C SER A 155 -11.14 17.96 -6.79
N ARG A 156 -11.93 16.93 -7.09
CA ARG A 156 -13.24 16.64 -6.50
C ARG A 156 -13.22 15.24 -5.93
N TYR A 157 -13.64 15.10 -4.67
CA TYR A 157 -13.57 13.85 -3.93
C TYR A 157 -14.68 13.79 -2.88
N PHE A 158 -15.01 12.59 -2.41
CA PHE A 158 -15.79 12.42 -1.20
C PHE A 158 -14.90 12.59 0.02
N ASP A 159 -15.33 13.44 0.94
CA ASP A 159 -14.73 13.53 2.26
C ASP A 159 -15.09 12.29 3.08
N LYS A 160 -14.07 11.52 3.46
CA LYS A 160 -14.23 10.25 4.17
C LYS A 160 -14.95 10.42 5.51
N GLU A 161 -14.64 11.47 6.28
CA GLU A 161 -15.26 11.71 7.59
C GLU A 161 -16.76 12.00 7.45
N LEU A 162 -17.16 12.75 6.43
CA LEU A 162 -18.57 13.04 6.14
C LEU A 162 -19.35 11.84 5.62
N LEU A 163 -18.71 10.90 4.94
CA LEU A 163 -19.34 9.64 4.57
C LEU A 163 -19.52 8.74 5.80
N LEU A 164 -18.51 8.66 6.66
CA LEU A 164 -18.55 7.85 7.87
C LEU A 164 -19.60 8.32 8.88
N LYS A 165 -19.69 9.63 9.12
CA LYS A 165 -20.61 10.21 10.15
C LYS A 165 -20.49 9.52 11.51
N GLY A 166 -19.28 9.14 11.89
CA GLY A 166 -18.98 8.41 13.14
C GLY A 166 -19.27 6.91 13.12
N LYS A 167 -19.65 6.34 11.97
CA LYS A 167 -19.74 4.89 11.77
C LYS A 167 -18.37 4.28 11.47
N ASP A 168 -18.27 2.97 11.63
CA ASP A 168 -17.10 2.22 11.21
C ASP A 168 -16.99 2.17 9.67
N GLU A 169 -15.76 2.11 9.14
CA GLU A 169 -15.50 2.00 7.70
C GLU A 169 -16.18 0.78 7.07
N SER A 170 -16.32 -0.30 7.83
CA SER A 170 -16.97 -1.54 7.39
C SER A 170 -18.45 -1.41 7.12
N GLU A 171 -19.12 -0.42 7.71
CA GLU A 171 -20.54 -0.17 7.52
C GLU A 171 -20.82 0.71 6.29
N VAL A 172 -19.82 1.46 5.82
CA VAL A 172 -19.99 2.51 4.81
C VAL A 172 -19.35 2.13 3.49
N PHE A 173 -18.17 1.53 3.53
CA PHE A 173 -17.41 1.19 2.33
C PHE A 173 -17.40 -0.34 2.14
N PRO A 174 -17.96 -0.88 1.05
CA PRO A 174 -17.89 -2.31 0.79
C PRO A 174 -16.43 -2.74 0.56
N VAL A 175 -16.12 -3.98 0.95
CA VAL A 175 -14.87 -4.64 0.55
C VAL A 175 -14.87 -4.74 -0.97
N ALA A 176 -13.80 -4.29 -1.60
CA ALA A 176 -13.66 -4.34 -3.04
C ALA A 176 -13.62 -5.78 -3.53
N LYS A 177 -14.20 -6.07 -4.69
CA LYS A 177 -14.16 -7.42 -5.27
C LYS A 177 -12.81 -7.79 -5.88
N TYR A 178 -12.08 -6.80 -6.40
CA TYR A 178 -10.83 -7.00 -7.12
C TYR A 178 -9.76 -6.01 -6.66
N LEU A 179 -8.50 -6.40 -6.84
CA LEU A 179 -7.34 -5.52 -6.79
C LEU A 179 -6.76 -5.35 -8.20
N ASP A 180 -6.66 -4.12 -8.67
CA ASP A 180 -5.87 -3.72 -9.84
C ASP A 180 -4.41 -3.53 -9.40
N LEU A 181 -3.55 -4.47 -9.77
CA LEU A 181 -2.12 -4.40 -9.55
C LEU A 181 -1.47 -3.66 -10.72
N ILE A 182 -0.98 -2.44 -10.47
CA ILE A 182 -0.25 -1.66 -11.47
C ILE A 182 1.22 -2.04 -11.41
N LEU A 183 1.72 -2.58 -12.52
CA LEU A 183 3.04 -3.18 -12.64
C LEU A 183 3.93 -2.32 -13.53
N TYR A 184 5.14 -2.03 -13.07
CA TYR A 184 6.21 -1.51 -13.92
C TYR A 184 7.24 -2.60 -14.20
N SER A 185 7.79 -2.61 -15.41
CA SER A 185 8.88 -3.52 -15.75
C SER A 185 10.12 -3.20 -14.92
N ARG A 186 10.93 -4.23 -14.65
CA ARG A 186 12.20 -4.09 -13.91
C ARG A 186 13.10 -3.03 -14.54
N GLU A 187 13.20 -2.99 -15.87
CA GLU A 187 14.01 -2.02 -16.59
C GLU A 187 13.54 -0.58 -16.39
N GLN A 188 12.22 -0.37 -16.30
CA GLN A 188 11.67 0.96 -16.03
C GLN A 188 11.96 1.38 -14.58
N ILE A 189 11.79 0.49 -13.61
CA ILE A 189 12.07 0.78 -12.20
C ILE A 189 13.55 1.15 -12.01
N ILE A 190 14.47 0.43 -12.65
CA ILE A 190 15.90 0.74 -12.63
C ILE A 190 16.16 2.15 -13.19
N LYS A 191 15.54 2.52 -14.32
CA LYS A 191 15.69 3.85 -14.92
C LYS A 191 15.18 4.96 -14.01
N GLU A 192 14.03 4.77 -13.37
CA GLU A 192 13.46 5.76 -12.46
C GLU A 192 14.29 5.91 -11.18
N ASN A 193 14.77 4.81 -10.61
CA ASN A 193 15.64 4.85 -9.44
C ASN A 193 16.96 5.57 -9.75
N ALA A 194 17.59 5.26 -10.90
CA ALA A 194 18.80 5.95 -11.34
C ALA A 194 18.57 7.46 -11.53
N ALA A 195 17.44 7.87 -12.13
CA ALA A 195 17.09 9.27 -12.32
C ALA A 195 16.82 10.01 -10.99
N MET A 196 16.37 9.29 -9.96
CA MET A 196 16.15 9.82 -8.61
C MET A 196 17.40 9.72 -7.71
N GLY A 197 18.50 9.15 -8.19
CA GLY A 197 19.70 8.91 -7.37
C GLY A 197 19.48 7.87 -6.27
N LYS A 198 18.52 6.96 -6.45
CA LYS A 198 18.27 5.83 -5.54
C LYS A 198 19.13 4.64 -5.94
N GLU A 199 19.53 3.85 -4.95
CA GLU A 199 20.24 2.58 -5.19
C GLU A 199 19.33 1.55 -5.87
N ALA A 200 19.94 0.56 -6.51
CA ALA A 200 19.20 -0.55 -7.10
C ALA A 200 18.49 -1.35 -6.00
N ALA A 201 17.27 -1.80 -6.28
CA ALA A 201 16.54 -2.65 -5.34
C ALA A 201 17.27 -3.99 -5.15
N THR A 202 17.41 -4.39 -3.89
CA THR A 202 18.00 -5.67 -3.50
C THR A 202 16.98 -6.52 -2.73
N THR A 203 17.16 -7.84 -2.77
CA THR A 203 16.43 -8.78 -1.90
C THR A 203 16.89 -8.61 -0.44
N GLU A 204 16.21 -9.29 0.49
CA GLU A 204 16.60 -9.30 1.91
C GLU A 204 18.00 -9.89 2.12
N GLU A 205 18.43 -10.79 1.25
CA GLU A 205 19.77 -11.39 1.23
C GLU A 205 20.84 -10.48 0.60
N GLY A 206 20.46 -9.29 0.13
CA GLY A 206 21.36 -8.32 -0.50
C GLY A 206 21.71 -8.63 -1.96
N GLU A 207 20.97 -9.55 -2.60
CA GLU A 207 21.12 -9.85 -4.02
C GLU A 207 20.33 -8.85 -4.87
N ALA A 208 20.65 -8.70 -6.15
CA ALA A 208 19.88 -7.82 -7.03
C ALA A 208 18.46 -8.37 -7.21
N GLU A 209 17.45 -7.52 -7.11
CA GLU A 209 16.07 -7.92 -7.39
C GLU A 209 15.89 -8.25 -8.88
N THR A 210 15.43 -9.46 -9.18
CA THR A 210 15.33 -10.01 -10.56
C THR A 210 13.90 -10.22 -11.04
N ALA A 211 12.89 -10.03 -10.19
CA ALA A 211 11.49 -10.15 -10.60
C ALA A 211 11.18 -9.18 -11.76
N PRO A 212 10.58 -9.67 -12.86
CA PRO A 212 10.34 -8.88 -14.07
C PRO A 212 9.40 -7.70 -13.84
N TRP A 213 8.51 -7.78 -12.83
CA TRP A 213 7.51 -6.77 -12.53
C TRP A 213 7.60 -6.31 -11.09
N GLY A 214 7.62 -4.99 -10.89
CA GLY A 214 7.37 -4.37 -9.59
C GLY A 214 5.96 -3.80 -9.53
N ILE A 215 5.22 -4.13 -8.47
CA ILE A 215 3.92 -3.55 -8.15
C ILE A 215 4.16 -2.15 -7.60
N VAL A 216 3.82 -1.12 -8.38
CA VAL A 216 4.06 0.30 -8.03
C VAL A 216 2.83 0.97 -7.43
N SER A 217 1.64 0.37 -7.61
CA SER A 217 0.41 0.79 -6.95
C SER A 217 -0.63 -0.32 -7.01
N ILE A 218 -1.53 -0.33 -6.02
CA ILE A 218 -2.65 -1.27 -5.93
C ILE A 218 -3.94 -0.45 -5.76
N LYS A 219 -4.94 -0.69 -6.61
CA LYS A 219 -6.28 -0.09 -6.46
C LYS A 219 -7.31 -1.14 -6.10
N ALA A 220 -8.07 -0.88 -5.03
CA ALA A 220 -9.21 -1.69 -4.63
C ALA A 220 -10.47 -1.23 -5.36
N GLN A 221 -11.08 -2.11 -6.15
CA GLN A 221 -12.20 -1.79 -7.03
C GLN A 221 -13.15 -2.96 -7.27
N ASP A 222 -14.33 -2.69 -7.81
CA ASP A 222 -15.39 -3.70 -7.98
C ASP A 222 -15.45 -4.36 -9.36
N ILE A 223 -14.56 -3.97 -10.27
CA ILE A 223 -14.52 -4.49 -11.64
C ILE A 223 -13.10 -4.96 -12.01
N PRO A 224 -12.93 -6.02 -12.81
CA PRO A 224 -11.62 -6.55 -13.19
C PRO A 224 -11.10 -5.89 -14.48
N LYS A 225 -11.11 -4.55 -14.53
CA LYS A 225 -10.59 -3.75 -15.65
C LYS A 225 -10.06 -2.41 -15.18
N GLU A 226 -9.13 -1.81 -15.93
CA GLU A 226 -8.58 -0.50 -15.56
C GLU A 226 -9.70 0.54 -15.49
N LEU A 227 -9.82 1.22 -14.36
CA LEU A 227 -10.68 2.41 -14.27
C LEU A 227 -10.00 3.55 -15.01
N PRO A 228 -10.73 4.30 -15.87
CA PRO A 228 -10.13 5.38 -16.63
C PRO A 228 -9.52 6.40 -15.67
N MET A 229 -8.38 6.99 -16.05
CA MET A 229 -7.79 8.06 -15.24
C MET A 229 -8.76 9.24 -15.08
N THR A 230 -8.68 9.97 -13.98
CA THR A 230 -9.52 11.17 -13.81
C THR A 230 -9.24 12.17 -14.94
N PRO A 231 -10.26 12.91 -15.44
CA PRO A 231 -10.04 13.89 -16.51
C PRO A 231 -8.94 14.91 -16.19
N ILE A 232 -8.84 15.33 -14.93
CA ILE A 232 -7.79 16.24 -14.47
C ILE A 232 -6.39 15.61 -14.52
N THR A 233 -6.27 14.29 -14.35
CA THR A 233 -5.01 13.56 -14.54
C THR A 233 -4.59 13.58 -16.01
N ALA A 234 -5.53 13.36 -16.94
CA ALA A 234 -5.25 13.47 -18.37
C ALA A 234 -4.80 14.89 -18.76
N MET A 235 -5.48 15.92 -18.23
CA MET A 235 -5.09 17.32 -18.43
C MET A 235 -3.69 17.61 -17.88
N ARG A 236 -3.39 17.21 -16.63
CA ARG A 236 -2.06 17.38 -16.03
C ARG A 236 -0.99 16.67 -16.86
N ASN A 237 -1.26 15.45 -17.31
CA ASN A 237 -0.30 14.69 -18.11
C ASN A 237 0.10 15.41 -19.40
N ALA A 238 -0.84 16.12 -20.04
CA ALA A 238 -0.58 16.90 -21.24
C ALA A 238 0.24 18.18 -21.00
N LEU A 239 0.38 18.65 -19.75
CA LEU A 239 1.21 19.83 -19.42
C LEU A 239 2.72 19.55 -19.46
N GLY A 240 3.13 18.28 -19.56
CA GLY A 240 4.55 17.91 -19.60
C GLY A 240 5.20 17.72 -18.23
N LYS A 241 6.44 17.20 -18.27
CA LYS A 241 7.20 16.79 -17.08
C LYS A 241 7.52 17.94 -16.14
N ASP A 242 7.71 19.14 -16.69
CA ASP A 242 8.02 20.36 -15.92
C ASP A 242 6.86 20.80 -15.01
N HIS A 243 5.65 20.28 -15.24
CA HIS A 243 4.44 20.59 -14.46
C HIS A 243 3.82 19.37 -13.77
N GLY A 244 4.57 18.26 -13.67
CA GLY A 244 4.12 17.03 -13.01
C GLY A 244 3.33 16.06 -13.89
N GLY A 245 3.25 16.32 -15.19
CA GLY A 245 2.64 15.45 -16.18
C GLY A 245 3.62 14.47 -16.82
N SER A 246 3.11 13.46 -17.53
CA SER A 246 3.95 12.55 -18.33
C SER A 246 4.43 13.15 -19.66
N GLY A 247 3.76 14.21 -20.15
CA GLY A 247 3.96 14.77 -21.49
C GLY A 247 3.16 14.08 -22.59
N VAL A 248 2.28 13.14 -22.24
CA VAL A 248 1.39 12.46 -23.18
C VAL A 248 0.25 13.40 -23.59
N PRO A 249 0.03 13.66 -24.90
CA PRO A 249 -1.09 14.48 -25.37
C PRO A 249 -2.44 13.90 -24.96
N ILE A 250 -3.46 14.76 -24.83
CA ILE A 250 -4.82 14.31 -24.55
C ILE A 250 -5.36 13.51 -25.74
N ASP A 251 -5.70 12.25 -25.48
CA ASP A 251 -6.53 11.43 -26.35
C ASP A 251 -8.00 11.78 -26.10
N ARG A 252 -8.69 12.29 -27.12
CA ARG A 252 -10.07 12.76 -26.99
C ARG A 252 -11.04 11.63 -26.64
N GLU A 253 -10.86 10.45 -27.22
CA GLU A 253 -11.78 9.32 -27.01
C GLU A 253 -11.65 8.81 -25.58
N LYS A 254 -10.41 8.55 -25.13
CA LYS A 254 -10.14 8.15 -23.75
C LYS A 254 -10.55 9.20 -22.72
N TYR A 255 -10.40 10.49 -23.06
CA TYR A 255 -10.87 11.57 -22.19
C TYR A 255 -12.40 11.55 -22.03
N MET A 256 -13.14 11.28 -23.11
CA MET A 256 -14.60 11.18 -23.05
C MET A 256 -15.05 9.91 -22.28
N GLU A 257 -14.34 8.79 -22.42
CA GLU A 257 -14.57 7.60 -21.58
C GLU A 257 -14.36 7.91 -20.09
N ALA A 258 -13.28 8.63 -19.77
CA ALA A 258 -13.03 9.13 -18.42
C ALA A 258 -14.16 10.05 -17.94
N HIS A 259 -14.62 10.99 -18.78
CA HIS A 259 -15.75 11.86 -18.44
C HIS A 259 -17.00 11.04 -18.11
N GLU A 260 -17.39 10.08 -18.96
CA GLU A 260 -18.61 9.30 -18.76
C GLU A 260 -18.60 8.50 -17.46
N TYR A 261 -17.43 8.04 -17.02
CA TYR A 261 -17.28 7.41 -15.72
C TYR A 261 -17.28 8.43 -14.57
N TRP A 262 -16.38 9.42 -14.62
CA TRP A 262 -16.11 10.33 -13.50
C TRP A 262 -17.13 11.44 -13.29
N LYS A 263 -18.04 11.68 -14.25
CA LYS A 263 -19.16 12.61 -14.03
C LYS A 263 -20.03 12.16 -12.87
N ASP A 264 -20.21 10.84 -12.72
CA ASP A 264 -21.07 10.17 -11.74
C ASP A 264 -20.29 9.39 -10.67
N HIS A 265 -18.96 9.54 -10.59
CA HIS A 265 -18.12 8.88 -9.58
C HIS A 265 -17.13 9.88 -8.96
N ALA A 266 -16.71 9.62 -7.73
CA ALA A 266 -15.63 10.35 -7.08
C ALA A 266 -14.79 9.42 -6.20
N THR A 267 -13.50 9.74 -6.06
CA THR A 267 -12.60 9.08 -5.12
C THR A 267 -12.98 9.45 -3.68
N VAL A 268 -12.73 8.55 -2.74
CA VAL A 268 -12.84 8.82 -1.31
C VAL A 268 -11.46 9.21 -0.78
N THR A 269 -11.39 10.31 -0.04
CA THR A 269 -10.16 10.81 0.61
C THR A 269 -10.45 11.22 2.04
#